data_AF-A0A6V8LHW7-F1
#
_entry.id   AF-A0A6V8LHW7-F1
#
_cell.length_a   1.000
_cell.length_b   1.000
_cell.length_c   1.000
_cell.angle_alpha   90.00
_cell.angle_beta   90.00
_cell.angle_gamma   90.00
#
_symmetry.space_group_name_H-M   'P 1'
#
loop_
_entity.id
_entity.type
_entity.pdbx_description
1 polymer ?
#
loop_
_entity_poly.entity_id
_entity_poly.type
_entity_poly.pdbx_seq_one_letter_code
_entity_poly.pdbx_strand_id
1 'polypeptide(L)'
;MRAFAEPFAALLAGTGLPRMSARVFVSLLTCDSGSLTAAELVRQLQVSPASVSKAIGYLEAMELVVRGPDAGSRRERYVIVDDVWLRAWRADTGAHVQVAAAAQRGAEILGADTPAGARLHKMGQFFAWLSEQMSHSVLADMVVQDAHTVLAALIYAAEPLAADELAAALDWPRKRVTDALSAIECRPALADPLALTSTGADTYAVTTRPDRLNPRQRNALRARSAGAVALE
;
A
#
# COMPACT_ATOMS: atom_id res chain seq x y z
N MET A 1 18.65 16.06 -2.86
CA MET A 1 18.47 14.80 -2.11
C MET A 1 18.85 14.91 -0.63
N ARG A 2 20.11 15.25 -0.28
CA ARG A 2 20.56 15.26 1.13
C ARG A 2 19.77 16.22 2.05
N ALA A 3 19.37 17.39 1.53
CA ALA A 3 18.52 18.36 2.21
C ALA A 3 17.10 17.86 2.52
N PHE A 4 16.62 16.81 1.85
CA PHE A 4 15.35 16.13 2.16
C PHE A 4 15.58 14.91 3.04
N ALA A 5 16.59 14.10 2.71
CA ALA A 5 16.83 12.81 3.33
C ALA A 5 17.10 12.91 4.84
N GLU A 6 17.87 13.91 5.30
CA GLU A 6 18.17 14.08 6.73
C GLU A 6 16.94 14.51 7.55
N PRO A 7 16.18 15.54 7.17
CA PRO A 7 14.92 15.88 7.84
C PRO A 7 13.93 14.71 7.84
N PHE A 8 13.80 14.00 6.72
CA PHE A 8 12.87 12.88 6.63
C PHE A 8 13.29 11.70 7.52
N ALA A 9 14.58 11.38 7.58
CA ALA A 9 15.11 10.37 8.51
C ALA A 9 14.90 10.78 9.98
N ALA A 10 14.96 12.08 10.30
CA ALA A 10 14.67 12.57 11.65
C ALA A 10 13.19 12.40 12.04
N LEU A 11 12.26 12.66 11.10
CA LEU A 11 10.83 12.41 11.30
C LEU A 11 10.55 10.92 11.57
N LEU A 12 11.12 10.03 10.76
CA LEU A 12 10.98 8.58 10.95
C LEU A 12 11.62 8.11 12.26
N ALA A 13 12.73 8.71 12.69
CA ALA A 13 13.28 8.42 14.01
C ALA A 13 12.33 8.85 15.15
N GLY A 14 11.55 9.93 14.93
CA GLY A 14 10.51 10.38 15.84
C GLY A 14 9.34 9.41 16.01
N THR A 15 9.13 8.49 15.07
CA THR A 15 8.10 7.44 15.16
C THR A 15 8.60 6.18 15.89
N GLY A 16 9.84 6.18 16.39
CA GLY A 16 10.42 5.06 17.14
C GLY A 16 11.47 4.25 16.39
N LEU A 17 11.74 4.54 15.11
CA LEU A 17 12.86 3.89 14.40
C LEU A 17 14.21 4.34 14.98
N PRO A 18 15.18 3.43 15.17
CA PRO A 18 16.54 3.83 15.51
C PRO A 18 17.11 4.79 14.44
N ARG A 19 17.75 5.88 14.88
CA ARG A 19 18.24 6.95 13.98
C ARG A 19 19.03 6.42 12.76
N MET A 20 19.90 5.43 12.97
CA MET A 20 20.68 4.85 11.87
C MET A 20 19.84 3.98 10.94
N SER A 21 18.88 3.22 11.46
CA SER A 21 17.92 2.46 10.64
C SER A 21 17.07 3.40 9.78
N ALA A 22 16.60 4.52 10.33
CA ALA A 22 15.89 5.54 9.57
C ALA A 22 16.74 6.13 8.43
N ARG A 23 18.02 6.45 8.70
CA ARG A 23 18.95 6.97 7.66
C ARG A 23 19.21 5.94 6.54
N VAL A 24 19.39 4.67 6.89
CA VAL A 24 19.57 3.58 5.91
C VAL A 24 18.31 3.40 5.08
N PHE A 25 17.14 3.38 5.72
CA PHE A 25 15.86 3.23 5.05
C PHE A 25 15.59 4.38 4.07
N VAL A 26 15.81 5.63 4.47
CA VAL A 26 15.68 6.78 3.57
C VAL A 26 16.67 6.73 2.41
N SER A 27 17.89 6.26 2.63
CA SER A 27 18.88 6.10 1.56
C SER A 27 18.41 5.09 0.51
N LEU A 28 17.79 3.99 0.94
CA LEU A 28 17.19 3.00 0.04
C LEU A 28 15.95 3.55 -0.68
N LEU A 29 15.06 4.29 0.02
CA LEU A 29 13.86 4.91 -0.56
C LEU A 29 14.18 5.93 -1.65
N THR A 30 15.34 6.58 -1.56
CA THR A 30 15.70 7.71 -2.42
C THR A 30 16.79 7.35 -3.44
N CYS A 31 17.15 6.07 -3.57
CA CYS A 31 18.13 5.64 -4.56
C CYS A 31 17.47 5.35 -5.92
N ASP A 32 17.92 6.04 -6.96
CA ASP A 32 17.38 5.86 -8.32
C ASP A 32 17.62 4.45 -8.89
N SER A 33 18.62 3.74 -8.36
CA SER A 33 18.93 2.35 -8.72
C SER A 33 17.95 1.32 -8.14
N GLY A 34 16.99 1.74 -7.31
CA GLY A 34 16.02 0.87 -6.62
C GLY A 34 16.61 -0.08 -5.57
N SER A 35 17.94 -0.07 -5.39
CA SER A 35 18.66 -0.95 -4.48
C SER A 35 20.06 -0.42 -4.16
N LEU A 36 20.61 -0.79 -3.01
CA LEU A 36 21.99 -0.46 -2.60
C LEU A 36 22.69 -1.65 -1.94
N THR A 37 24.01 -1.73 -2.09
CA THR A 37 24.88 -2.65 -1.36
C THR A 37 25.32 -2.07 -0.01
N ALA A 38 25.79 -2.92 0.90
CA ALA A 38 26.37 -2.48 2.18
C ALA A 38 27.51 -1.45 1.98
N ALA A 39 28.36 -1.65 0.97
CA ALA A 39 29.48 -0.75 0.68
C ALA A 39 29.03 0.61 0.17
N GLU A 40 27.95 0.67 -0.61
CA GLU A 40 27.34 1.93 -1.06
C GLU A 40 26.71 2.67 0.13
N LEU A 41 25.98 1.97 1.00
CA LEU A 41 25.40 2.54 2.22
C LEU A 41 26.48 3.12 3.15
N VAL A 42 27.57 2.39 3.40
CA VAL A 42 28.72 2.85 4.18
C VAL A 42 29.28 4.15 3.59
N ARG A 43 29.46 4.20 2.28
CA ARG A 43 30.03 5.35 1.56
C ARG A 43 29.08 6.55 1.54
N GLN A 44 27.79 6.33 1.33
CA GLN A 44 26.80 7.41 1.29
C GLN A 44 26.55 8.02 2.66
N LEU A 45 26.42 7.17 3.69
CA LEU A 45 26.07 7.59 5.05
C LEU A 45 27.28 7.99 5.89
N GLN A 46 28.50 7.67 5.44
CA GLN A 46 29.77 7.93 6.14
C GLN A 46 29.77 7.29 7.54
N VAL A 47 29.42 6.01 7.61
CA VAL A 47 29.32 5.24 8.85
C VAL A 47 30.03 3.89 8.73
N SER A 48 30.28 3.23 9.87
CA SER A 48 30.96 1.94 9.87
C SER A 48 30.13 0.83 9.19
N PRO A 49 30.78 -0.20 8.61
CA PRO A 49 30.07 -1.38 8.10
C PRO A 49 29.20 -2.05 9.16
N ALA A 50 29.66 -2.14 10.41
CA ALA A 50 28.89 -2.72 11.50
C ALA A 50 27.60 -1.95 11.80
N SER A 51 27.62 -0.62 11.71
CA SER A 51 26.43 0.21 11.86
C SER A 51 25.39 -0.06 10.76
N VAL A 52 25.85 -0.24 9.52
CA VAL A 52 24.98 -0.61 8.39
C VAL A 52 24.41 -2.01 8.59
N SER A 53 25.23 -3.00 8.95
CA SER A 53 24.75 -4.38 9.20
C SER A 53 23.68 -4.43 10.29
N LYS A 54 23.86 -3.69 11.40
CA LYS A 54 22.86 -3.64 12.47
C LYS A 54 21.56 -2.96 12.03
N ALA A 55 21.66 -1.88 11.26
CA ALA A 55 20.50 -1.19 10.71
C ALA A 55 19.73 -2.06 9.71
N ILE A 56 20.43 -2.75 8.81
CA ILE A 56 19.83 -3.69 7.87
C ILE A 56 19.15 -4.84 8.60
N GLY A 57 19.80 -5.47 9.58
CA GLY A 57 19.18 -6.57 10.34
C GLY A 57 17.92 -6.12 11.08
N TYR A 58 17.89 -4.90 11.60
CA TYR A 58 16.68 -4.31 12.19
C TYR A 58 15.57 -4.10 11.15
N LEU A 59 15.90 -3.58 9.96
CA LEU A 59 14.93 -3.38 8.88
C LEU A 59 14.44 -4.70 8.27
N GLU A 60 15.31 -5.71 8.14
CA GLU A 60 14.95 -7.08 7.73
C GLU A 60 13.98 -7.71 8.75
N ALA A 61 14.21 -7.52 10.06
CA ALA A 61 13.31 -8.03 11.11
C ALA A 61 11.93 -7.35 11.11
N MET A 62 11.84 -6.11 10.62
CA MET A 62 10.58 -5.40 10.37
C MET A 62 9.99 -5.71 8.98
N GLU A 63 10.60 -6.61 8.21
CA GLU A 63 10.25 -6.91 6.81
C GLU A 63 10.26 -5.69 5.88
N LEU A 64 11.02 -4.65 6.24
CA LEU A 64 11.13 -3.40 5.48
C LEU A 64 12.17 -3.47 4.35
N VAL A 65 13.09 -4.43 4.44
CA VAL A 65 14.16 -4.61 3.47
C VAL A 65 14.28 -6.10 3.19
N VAL A 66 14.46 -6.43 1.91
CA VAL A 66 14.83 -7.77 1.48
C VAL A 66 16.21 -7.75 0.85
N ARG A 67 16.87 -8.90 0.97
CA ARG A 67 18.19 -9.15 0.44
C ARG A 67 18.06 -9.93 -0.86
N GLY A 68 18.49 -9.32 -1.96
CA GLY A 68 18.47 -9.91 -3.29
C GLY A 68 19.89 -10.21 -3.80
N PRO A 69 20.06 -11.26 -4.62
CA PRO A 69 21.31 -11.49 -5.34
C PRO A 69 21.52 -10.42 -6.42
N ASP A 70 22.76 -9.98 -6.59
CA ASP A 70 23.18 -9.09 -7.69
C ASP A 70 23.42 -9.93 -8.95
N ALA A 71 22.72 -9.66 -10.05
CA ALA A 71 22.88 -10.40 -11.29
C ALA A 71 24.30 -10.15 -11.85
N GLY A 72 25.22 -11.09 -11.62
CA GLY A 72 26.62 -11.01 -12.06
C GLY A 72 27.64 -10.64 -10.98
N SER A 73 27.24 -10.52 -9.71
CA SER A 73 28.15 -10.22 -8.61
C SER A 73 27.82 -11.03 -7.36
N ARG A 74 28.86 -11.35 -6.57
CA ARG A 74 28.70 -12.08 -5.29
C ARG A 74 28.22 -11.19 -4.14
N ARG A 75 27.93 -9.91 -4.42
CA ARG A 75 27.53 -8.92 -3.41
C ARG A 75 26.02 -8.96 -3.23
N GLU A 76 25.60 -8.84 -1.97
CA GLU A 76 24.19 -8.73 -1.62
C GLU A 76 23.70 -7.31 -1.88
N ARG A 77 22.52 -7.17 -2.50
CA ARG A 77 21.82 -5.88 -2.64
C ARG A 77 20.61 -5.85 -1.73
N TYR A 78 20.38 -4.69 -1.15
CA TYR A 78 19.22 -4.42 -0.31
C TYR A 78 18.20 -3.65 -1.12
N VAL A 79 16.97 -4.15 -1.09
CA VAL A 79 15.83 -3.61 -1.85
C VAL A 79 14.72 -3.34 -0.85
N ILE A 80 14.03 -2.22 -1.04
CA ILE A 80 12.75 -1.96 -0.37
C ILE A 80 11.70 -2.76 -1.12
N VAL A 81 11.01 -3.64 -0.40
CA VAL A 81 9.92 -4.41 -1.01
C VAL A 81 8.82 -3.44 -1.44
N ASP A 82 8.24 -3.65 -2.62
CA ASP A 82 6.97 -3.01 -2.96
C ASP A 82 5.94 -3.32 -1.85
N ASP A 83 5.11 -2.34 -1.50
CA ASP A 83 4.22 -2.36 -0.33
C ASP A 83 4.94 -2.36 1.04
N VAL A 84 6.16 -1.80 1.13
CA VAL A 84 6.91 -1.72 2.41
C VAL A 84 6.10 -1.10 3.55
N TRP A 85 5.29 -0.09 3.22
CA TRP A 85 4.40 0.58 4.16
C TRP A 85 3.30 -0.35 4.66
N LEU A 86 2.82 -1.26 3.81
CA LEU A 86 1.83 -2.27 4.17
C LEU A 86 2.42 -3.32 5.12
N ARG A 87 3.66 -3.76 4.89
CA ARG A 87 4.31 -4.74 5.78
C ARG A 87 4.61 -4.14 7.15
N ALA A 88 5.19 -2.93 7.20
CA ALA A 88 5.42 -2.22 8.45
C ALA A 88 4.12 -2.06 9.25
N TRP A 89 3.05 -1.71 8.54
CA TRP A 89 1.73 -1.54 9.13
C TRP A 89 1.10 -2.86 9.60
N ARG A 90 1.27 -3.97 8.87
CA ARG A 90 0.85 -5.31 9.31
C ARG A 90 1.62 -5.76 10.55
N ALA A 91 2.93 -5.49 10.60
CA ALA A 91 3.77 -5.79 11.76
C ALA A 91 3.33 -4.99 13.00
N ASP A 92 3.04 -3.69 12.84
CA ASP A 92 2.53 -2.81 13.89
C ASP A 92 1.13 -3.26 14.39
N THR A 93 0.24 -3.58 13.46
CA THR A 93 -1.08 -4.17 13.77
C THR A 93 -0.92 -5.48 14.56
N GLY A 94 -0.02 -6.37 14.13
CA GLY A 94 0.29 -7.62 14.84
C GLY A 94 0.86 -7.38 16.24
N ALA A 95 1.66 -6.33 16.45
CA ALA A 95 2.16 -5.95 17.77
C ALA A 95 1.02 -5.49 18.70
N HIS A 96 0.05 -4.72 18.18
CA HIS A 96 -1.14 -4.34 18.95
C HIS A 96 -2.00 -5.54 19.37
N VAL A 97 -2.17 -6.55 18.48
CA VAL A 97 -2.84 -7.82 18.84
C VAL A 97 -2.12 -8.51 20.00
N GLN A 98 -0.78 -8.58 19.96
CA GLN A 98 0.00 -9.21 21.01
C GLN A 98 -0.10 -8.47 22.35
N VAL A 99 -0.07 -7.13 22.32
CA VAL A 99 -0.28 -6.29 23.50
C VAL A 99 -1.67 -6.51 24.07
N ALA A 100 -2.71 -6.57 23.24
CA ALA A 100 -4.07 -6.83 23.66
C ALA A 100 -4.20 -8.19 24.36
N ALA A 101 -3.64 -9.25 23.76
CA ALA A 101 -3.63 -10.60 24.33
C ALA A 101 -2.83 -10.69 25.64
N ALA A 102 -1.69 -10.00 25.74
CA ALA A 102 -0.91 -9.95 26.97
C ALA A 102 -1.65 -9.21 28.10
N ALA A 103 -2.30 -8.09 27.78
CA ALA A 103 -3.08 -7.31 28.74
C ALA A 103 -4.29 -8.10 29.26
N GLN A 104 -5.00 -8.81 28.38
CA GLN A 104 -6.12 -9.65 28.77
C GLN A 104 -5.70 -10.79 29.70
N ARG A 105 -4.62 -11.51 29.37
CA ARG A 105 -4.04 -12.53 30.26
C ARG A 105 -3.62 -11.96 31.62
N GLY A 106 -3.02 -10.77 31.62
CA GLY A 106 -2.64 -10.09 32.86
C GLY A 106 -3.84 -9.70 33.72
N ALA A 107 -4.96 -9.31 33.10
CA ALA A 107 -6.21 -9.03 33.80
C ALA A 107 -6.82 -10.28 34.45
N GLU A 108 -6.75 -11.43 33.77
CA GLU A 108 -7.18 -12.73 34.30
C GLU A 108 -6.32 -13.16 35.49
N ILE A 109 -5.00 -13.04 35.40
CA ILE A 109 -4.06 -13.41 36.47
C ILE A 109 -4.25 -12.53 37.72
N LEU A 110 -4.42 -11.22 37.53
CA LEU A 110 -4.55 -10.26 38.63
C LEU A 110 -5.98 -10.17 39.17
N GLY A 111 -6.95 -10.83 38.54
CA GLY A 111 -8.37 -10.76 38.89
C GLY A 111 -9.04 -9.49 38.38
N ALA A 112 -10.19 -9.65 37.73
CA ALA A 112 -10.95 -8.57 37.10
C ALA A 112 -11.43 -7.50 38.11
N ASP A 113 -11.63 -7.89 39.37
CA ASP A 113 -12.11 -7.01 40.44
C ASP A 113 -10.99 -6.17 41.08
N THR A 114 -9.72 -6.40 40.72
CA THR A 114 -8.63 -5.57 41.21
C THR A 114 -8.46 -4.31 40.36
N PRO A 115 -8.02 -3.18 40.96
CA PRO A 115 -7.70 -1.98 40.19
C PRO A 115 -6.64 -2.22 39.09
N ALA A 116 -5.73 -3.17 39.29
CA ALA A 116 -4.72 -3.53 38.29
C ALA A 116 -5.32 -4.35 37.13
N GLY A 117 -6.16 -5.35 37.44
CA GLY A 117 -6.89 -6.12 36.44
C GLY A 117 -7.81 -5.24 35.60
N ALA A 118 -8.52 -4.29 36.22
CA ALA A 118 -9.38 -3.34 35.52
C ALA A 118 -8.61 -2.44 34.53
N ARG A 119 -7.39 -1.99 34.87
CA ARG A 119 -6.54 -1.21 33.95
C ARG A 119 -6.07 -2.05 32.76
N LEU A 120 -5.61 -3.27 33.02
CA LEU A 120 -5.13 -4.18 31.98
C LEU A 120 -6.27 -4.61 31.05
N HIS A 121 -7.47 -4.84 31.58
CA HIS A 121 -8.64 -5.15 30.77
C HIS A 121 -9.01 -4.01 29.82
N LYS A 122 -9.03 -2.75 30.32
CA LYS A 122 -9.26 -1.57 29.46
C LYS A 122 -8.18 -1.42 28.37
N MET A 123 -6.92 -1.67 28.72
CA MET A 123 -5.82 -1.65 27.76
C MET A 123 -5.99 -2.73 26.68
N GLY A 124 -6.39 -3.95 27.08
CA GLY A 124 -6.68 -5.05 26.17
C GLY A 124 -7.79 -4.72 25.18
N GLN A 125 -8.92 -4.20 25.67
CA GLN A 125 -10.03 -3.77 24.81
C GLN A 125 -9.63 -2.67 23.82
N PHE A 126 -8.88 -1.67 24.29
CA PHE A 126 -8.43 -0.56 23.44
C PHE A 126 -7.54 -1.04 22.29
N PHE A 127 -6.50 -1.84 22.58
CA PHE A 127 -5.59 -2.31 21.54
C PHE A 127 -6.23 -3.34 20.60
N ALA A 128 -7.19 -4.14 21.08
CA ALA A 128 -7.97 -5.03 20.23
C ALA A 128 -8.83 -4.24 19.22
N TRP A 129 -9.58 -3.25 19.70
CA TRP A 129 -10.38 -2.37 18.83
C TRP A 129 -9.50 -1.59 17.84
N LEU A 130 -8.38 -1.04 18.31
CA LEU A 130 -7.44 -0.29 17.47
C LEU A 130 -6.88 -1.17 16.34
N SER A 131 -6.46 -2.40 16.67
CA SER A 131 -5.96 -3.36 15.68
C SER A 131 -7.02 -3.74 14.65
N GLU A 132 -8.28 -3.88 15.05
CA GLU A 132 -9.38 -4.21 14.15
C GLU A 132 -9.67 -3.04 13.19
N GLN A 133 -9.78 -1.81 13.71
CA GLN A 133 -9.99 -0.59 12.91
C GLN A 133 -8.86 -0.33 11.92
N MET A 134 -7.62 -0.51 12.37
CA MET A 134 -6.45 -0.49 11.50
C MET A 134 -6.65 -1.56 10.41
N SER A 135 -6.71 -2.85 10.75
CA SER A 135 -6.83 -3.97 9.80
C SER A 135 -7.82 -3.72 8.66
N HIS A 136 -9.02 -3.23 8.99
CA HIS A 136 -10.08 -2.97 8.01
C HIS A 136 -9.82 -1.75 7.12
N SER A 137 -9.33 -0.64 7.67
CA SER A 137 -9.15 0.62 6.92
C SER A 137 -8.12 0.49 5.80
N VAL A 138 -6.93 -0.03 6.08
CA VAL A 138 -5.86 -0.11 5.06
C VAL A 138 -6.15 -1.14 3.99
N LEU A 139 -6.75 -2.29 4.33
CA LEU A 139 -7.21 -3.25 3.32
C LEU A 139 -8.29 -2.62 2.42
N ALA A 140 -9.22 -1.85 2.98
CA ALA A 140 -10.22 -1.14 2.20
C ALA A 140 -9.57 -0.10 1.28
N ASP A 141 -8.64 0.72 1.78
CA ASP A 141 -7.99 1.79 1.04
C ASP A 141 -7.11 1.28 -0.11
N MET A 142 -6.37 0.19 0.08
CA MET A 142 -5.57 -0.41 -0.99
C MET A 142 -6.43 -1.02 -2.09
N VAL A 143 -7.49 -1.74 -1.73
CA VAL A 143 -8.41 -2.30 -2.72
C VAL A 143 -9.10 -1.17 -3.51
N VAL A 144 -9.39 -0.03 -2.84
CA VAL A 144 -9.92 1.17 -3.51
C VAL A 144 -8.88 1.79 -4.45
N GLN A 145 -7.61 1.88 -4.04
CA GLN A 145 -6.54 2.43 -4.86
C GLN A 145 -6.23 1.54 -6.07
N ASP A 146 -6.22 0.22 -5.88
CA ASP A 146 -6.05 -0.75 -6.95
C ASP A 146 -7.20 -0.67 -7.94
N ALA A 147 -8.44 -0.55 -7.45
CA ALA A 147 -9.63 -0.32 -8.27
C ALA A 147 -9.50 0.96 -9.12
N HIS A 148 -9.07 2.08 -8.54
CA HIS A 148 -8.85 3.32 -9.30
C HIS A 148 -7.77 3.18 -10.37
N THR A 149 -6.71 2.42 -10.08
CA THR A 149 -5.63 2.19 -11.05
C THR A 149 -6.11 1.32 -12.23
N VAL A 150 -6.88 0.27 -11.95
CA VAL A 150 -7.52 -0.55 -12.99
C VAL A 150 -8.49 0.27 -13.83
N LEU A 151 -9.31 1.13 -13.20
CA LEU A 151 -10.19 2.05 -13.92
C LEU A 151 -9.40 3.01 -14.82
N ALA A 152 -8.31 3.58 -14.32
CA ALA A 152 -7.44 4.45 -15.12
C ALA A 152 -6.85 3.71 -16.34
N ALA A 153 -6.41 2.47 -16.18
CA ALA A 153 -5.91 1.64 -17.27
C ALA A 153 -6.98 1.40 -18.34
N LEU A 154 -8.19 1.02 -17.93
CA LEU A 154 -9.33 0.80 -18.85
C LEU A 154 -9.75 2.08 -19.58
N ILE A 155 -9.77 3.23 -18.88
CA ILE A 155 -10.07 4.53 -19.49
C ILE A 155 -8.99 4.92 -20.50
N TYR A 156 -7.72 4.70 -20.15
CA TYR A 156 -6.59 5.05 -21.00
C TYR A 156 -6.52 4.19 -22.26
N ALA A 157 -6.74 2.88 -22.12
CA ALA A 157 -6.76 1.95 -23.25
C ALA A 157 -7.91 2.26 -24.23
N ALA A 158 -9.02 2.81 -23.73
CA ALA A 158 -10.23 3.13 -24.50
C ALA A 158 -10.84 1.94 -25.26
N GLU A 159 -10.41 0.72 -24.94
CA GLU A 159 -10.87 -0.55 -25.50
C GLU A 159 -11.09 -1.56 -24.36
N PRO A 160 -11.96 -2.57 -24.55
CA PRO A 160 -12.12 -3.64 -23.58
C PRO A 160 -10.81 -4.42 -23.39
N LEU A 161 -10.41 -4.66 -22.15
CA LEU A 161 -9.20 -5.42 -21.81
C LEU A 161 -9.54 -6.66 -20.98
N ALA A 162 -8.86 -7.77 -21.25
CA ALA A 162 -8.92 -8.96 -20.40
C ALA A 162 -8.17 -8.75 -19.08
N ALA A 163 -8.54 -9.50 -18.03
CA ALA A 163 -7.83 -9.42 -16.75
C ALA A 163 -6.33 -9.75 -16.87
N ASP A 164 -5.97 -10.69 -17.75
CA ASP A 164 -4.57 -11.03 -18.04
C ASP A 164 -3.82 -9.91 -18.77
N GLU A 165 -4.49 -9.16 -19.65
CA GLU A 165 -3.91 -8.00 -20.36
C GLU A 165 -3.71 -6.83 -19.40
N LEU A 166 -4.66 -6.58 -18.51
CA LEU A 166 -4.53 -5.61 -17.42
C LEU A 166 -3.37 -5.98 -16.48
N ALA A 167 -3.25 -7.26 -16.11
CA ALA A 167 -2.17 -7.75 -15.27
C ALA A 167 -0.80 -7.53 -15.94
N ALA A 168 -0.68 -7.86 -17.22
CA ALA A 168 0.54 -7.65 -17.98
C ALA A 168 0.89 -6.17 -18.15
N ALA A 169 -0.10 -5.31 -18.45
CA ALA A 169 0.11 -3.88 -18.65
C ALA A 169 0.48 -3.13 -17.36
N LEU A 170 -0.06 -3.56 -16.22
CA LEU A 170 0.21 -2.97 -14.90
C LEU A 170 1.43 -3.60 -14.20
N ASP A 171 2.01 -4.65 -14.76
CA ASP A 171 3.03 -5.50 -14.10
C ASP A 171 2.54 -6.04 -12.74
N TRP A 172 1.28 -6.46 -12.68
CA TRP A 172 0.62 -6.93 -11.46
C TRP A 172 0.34 -8.44 -11.51
N PRO A 173 0.34 -9.13 -10.35
CA PRO A 173 -0.23 -10.48 -10.28
C PRO A 173 -1.71 -10.46 -10.68
N ARG A 174 -2.15 -11.40 -11.52
CA ARG A 174 -3.55 -11.49 -11.97
C ARG A 174 -4.56 -11.44 -10.82
N LYS A 175 -4.27 -12.10 -9.69
CA LYS A 175 -5.12 -12.08 -8.50
C LYS A 175 -5.41 -10.65 -8.00
N ARG A 176 -4.41 -9.77 -8.01
CA ARG A 176 -4.56 -8.37 -7.58
C ARG A 176 -5.53 -7.63 -8.48
N VAL A 177 -5.43 -7.83 -9.80
CA VAL A 177 -6.34 -7.27 -10.79
C VAL A 177 -7.77 -7.79 -10.58
N THR A 178 -7.95 -9.11 -10.41
CA THR A 178 -9.28 -9.68 -10.18
C THR A 178 -9.91 -9.21 -8.87
N ASP A 179 -9.13 -9.10 -7.79
CA ASP A 179 -9.61 -8.57 -6.51
C ASP A 179 -10.08 -7.11 -6.65
N ALA A 180 -9.35 -6.30 -7.42
CA ALA A 180 -9.71 -4.90 -7.71
C ALA A 180 -10.97 -4.79 -8.57
N LEU A 181 -11.09 -5.61 -9.63
CA LEU A 181 -12.28 -5.68 -10.47
C LEU A 181 -13.52 -6.11 -9.67
N SER A 182 -13.41 -7.17 -8.87
CA SER A 182 -14.48 -7.60 -7.96
C SER A 182 -14.85 -6.51 -6.94
N ALA A 183 -13.89 -5.73 -6.46
CA ALA A 183 -14.18 -4.63 -5.55
C ALA A 183 -14.98 -3.50 -6.21
N ILE A 184 -14.72 -3.20 -7.49
CA ILE A 184 -15.50 -2.24 -8.28
C ILE A 184 -16.93 -2.76 -8.48
N GLU A 185 -17.09 -4.04 -8.81
CA GLU A 185 -18.40 -4.68 -8.98
C GLU A 185 -19.21 -4.69 -7.68
N CYS A 186 -18.60 -5.07 -6.57
CA CYS A 186 -19.25 -5.07 -5.25
C CYS A 186 -19.54 -3.66 -4.73
N ARG A 187 -18.76 -2.65 -5.14
CA ARG A 187 -18.91 -1.24 -4.70
C ARG A 187 -18.90 -0.29 -5.91
N PRO A 188 -20.02 -0.16 -6.64
CA PRO A 188 -20.11 0.70 -7.82
C PRO A 188 -19.80 2.19 -7.58
N ALA A 189 -19.81 2.64 -6.32
CA ALA A 189 -19.39 3.99 -5.94
C ALA A 189 -17.90 4.26 -6.21
N LEU A 190 -17.05 3.22 -6.27
CA LEU A 190 -15.62 3.37 -6.57
C LEU A 190 -15.33 3.73 -8.01
N ALA A 191 -16.23 3.36 -8.93
CA ALA A 191 -16.08 3.70 -10.34
C ALA A 191 -16.65 5.06 -10.69
N ASP A 192 -17.32 5.74 -9.77
CA ASP A 192 -18.05 6.98 -10.06
C ASP A 192 -17.14 8.07 -10.68
N PRO A 193 -17.54 8.75 -11.79
CA PRO A 193 -18.85 8.75 -12.46
C PRO A 193 -19.07 7.65 -13.53
N LEU A 194 -18.24 6.63 -13.52
CA LEU A 194 -18.18 5.56 -14.51
C LEU A 194 -18.79 4.24 -13.98
N ALA A 195 -19.01 3.30 -14.89
CA ALA A 195 -19.50 1.96 -14.63
C ALA A 195 -18.58 0.95 -15.31
N LEU A 196 -18.15 -0.05 -14.56
CA LEU A 196 -17.45 -1.21 -15.10
C LEU A 196 -18.47 -2.12 -15.79
N THR A 197 -18.17 -2.57 -16.99
CA THR A 197 -19.00 -3.50 -17.77
C THR A 197 -18.16 -4.68 -18.21
N SER A 198 -18.63 -5.90 -17.95
CA SER A 198 -18.04 -7.11 -18.52
C SER A 198 -18.64 -7.37 -19.90
N THR A 199 -17.81 -7.43 -20.94
CA THR A 199 -18.22 -7.60 -22.35
C THR A 199 -18.03 -9.03 -22.87
N GLY A 200 -17.54 -9.94 -22.03
CA GLY A 200 -17.23 -11.33 -22.36
C GLY A 200 -16.66 -12.10 -21.17
N ALA A 201 -16.24 -13.35 -21.37
CA ALA A 201 -15.59 -14.14 -20.32
C ALA A 201 -14.22 -13.52 -19.97
N ASP A 202 -14.20 -12.72 -18.91
CA ASP A 202 -13.01 -12.06 -18.34
C ASP A 202 -12.51 -10.81 -19.07
N THR A 203 -13.35 -10.17 -19.89
CA THR A 203 -13.04 -8.88 -20.55
C THR A 203 -13.86 -7.74 -19.96
N TYR A 204 -13.18 -6.64 -19.67
CA TYR A 204 -13.73 -5.50 -18.94
C TYR A 204 -13.58 -4.21 -19.74
N ALA A 205 -14.62 -3.37 -19.69
CA ALA A 205 -14.63 -2.03 -20.25
C ALA A 205 -15.24 -1.05 -19.25
N VAL A 206 -15.02 0.24 -19.46
CA VAL A 206 -15.61 1.29 -18.63
C VAL A 206 -16.53 2.15 -19.48
N THR A 207 -17.72 2.41 -18.96
CA THR A 207 -18.73 3.27 -19.60
C THR A 207 -19.14 4.38 -18.67
N THR A 208 -19.69 5.48 -19.19
CA THR A 208 -20.29 6.51 -18.33
C THR A 208 -21.57 5.98 -17.70
N ARG A 209 -21.77 6.22 -16.40
CA ARG A 209 -23.00 5.81 -15.72
C ARG A 209 -24.24 6.43 -16.35
N PRO A 210 -25.25 5.62 -16.76
CA PRO A 210 -26.43 6.14 -17.43
C PRO A 210 -27.33 6.94 -16.48
N ASP A 211 -27.25 6.71 -15.18
CA ASP A 211 -28.05 7.38 -14.16
C ASP A 211 -27.49 8.75 -13.73
N ARG A 212 -26.28 9.11 -14.16
CA ARG A 212 -25.65 10.41 -13.86
C ARG A 212 -26.23 11.58 -14.67
N LEU A 213 -26.73 11.30 -15.87
CA LEU A 213 -27.29 12.30 -16.76
C LEU A 213 -28.74 11.96 -17.11
N ASN A 214 -29.63 12.92 -16.94
CA ASN A 214 -31.01 12.75 -17.37
C ASN A 214 -31.11 12.70 -18.92
N PRO A 215 -32.21 12.15 -19.48
CA PRO A 215 -32.36 12.01 -20.93
C PRO A 215 -32.17 13.32 -21.71
N ARG A 216 -32.64 14.45 -21.14
CA ARG A 216 -32.49 15.78 -21.75
C ARG A 216 -31.02 16.20 -21.85
N GLN A 217 -30.24 16.02 -20.78
CA GLN A 217 -28.81 16.32 -20.76
C GLN A 217 -28.03 15.46 -21.77
N ARG A 218 -28.34 14.16 -21.84
CA ARG A 218 -27.72 13.25 -22.82
C ARG A 218 -28.01 13.66 -24.26
N ASN A 219 -29.27 14.00 -24.56
CA ASN A 219 -29.66 14.42 -25.91
C ASN A 219 -28.99 15.75 -26.31
N ALA A 220 -28.89 16.71 -25.39
CA ALA A 220 -28.22 17.98 -25.65
C ALA A 220 -26.72 17.81 -25.93
N LEU A 221 -26.03 16.93 -25.20
CA LEU A 221 -24.61 16.64 -25.42
C LEU A 221 -24.38 15.91 -26.75
N ARG A 222 -25.19 14.91 -27.09
CA ARG A 222 -25.10 14.18 -28.37
C ARG A 222 -25.31 15.11 -29.57
N ALA A 223 -26.29 16.02 -29.50
CA ALA A 223 -26.54 16.99 -30.56
C ALA A 223 -25.35 17.94 -30.78
N ARG A 224 -24.63 18.32 -29.71
CA ARG A 224 -23.40 19.12 -29.83
C ARG A 224 -22.26 18.34 -30.48
N SER A 225 -22.05 17.09 -30.09
CA SER A 225 -21.01 16.24 -30.70
C SER A 225 -21.27 15.97 -32.18
N ALA A 226 -22.53 15.70 -32.55
CA ALA A 226 -22.92 15.52 -33.95
C ALA A 226 -22.80 16.82 -34.79
N GLY A 227 -23.08 17.97 -34.19
CA GLY A 227 -22.90 19.27 -34.83
C GLY A 227 -21.43 19.67 -35.02
N ALA A 228 -20.52 19.20 -34.15
CA ALA A 228 -19.08 19.45 -34.28
C ALA A 228 -18.45 18.63 -35.41
N VAL A 229 -18.90 17.39 -35.63
CA VAL A 229 -18.41 16.50 -36.71
C VAL A 229 -18.92 16.92 -38.10
N ALA A 230 -20.00 17.70 -38.18
CA ALA A 230 -20.56 18.20 -39.44
C ALA A 230 -19.94 19.53 -39.94
N LEU A 231 -18.98 20.09 -39.21
CA LEU A 231 -18.31 21.37 -39.50
C LEU A 231 -16.81 21.21 -39.81
N GLU A 232 -16.30 19.98 -39.88
CA GLU A 232 -14.99 19.61 -40.47
C GLU A 232 -15.19 18.94 -41.83
#